data_AF-A0A353NPZ0-F1
#
_entry.id   AF-A0A353NPZ0-F1
#
_cell.length_a   1.000
_cell.length_b   1.000
_cell.length_c   1.000
_cell.angle_alpha   90.00
_cell.angle_beta   90.00
_cell.angle_gamma   90.00
#
_symmetry.space_group_name_H-M   'P 1'
#
loop_
_entity.id
_entity.type
_entity.pdbx_description
1 polymer ?
#
loop_
_entity_poly.entity_id
_entity_poly.type
_entity_poly.pdbx_seq_one_letter_code
_entity_poly.pdbx_strand_id
1 'polypeptide(L)' 'MLNQQTIARLNQLRLHGMAEALSNQPGNPDYQELSFEERLGMIVDFEHTYRQNRRMARLITQARLKLPACMED' A
#
# COMPACT_ATOMS: atom_id res chain seq x y z
N MET A 1 -0.11 -4.94 21.62
CA MET A 1 1.02 -3.99 21.76
C MET A 1 2.15 -4.21 20.75
N LEU A 2 2.54 -5.45 20.42
CA LEU A 2 3.66 -5.70 19.48
C LEU A 2 3.42 -5.16 18.05
N ASN A 3 2.20 -5.31 17.50
CA ASN A 3 1.91 -4.86 16.13
C ASN A 3 1.87 -3.33 15.96
N GLN A 4 1.44 -2.56 16.97
CA GLN A 4 1.33 -1.10 16.85
C GLN A 4 2.69 -0.41 16.68
N GLN A 5 3.72 -0.86 17.41
CA GLN A 5 5.08 -0.33 17.24
C GLN A 5 5.65 -0.68 15.87
N THR A 6 5.42 -1.90 15.39
CA THR A 6 5.84 -2.34 14.06
C THR A 6 5.14 -1.54 12.97
N ILE A 7 3.82 -1.35 13.05
CA ILE A 7 3.02 -0.53 12.11
C ILE A 7 3.54 0.91 12.09
N ALA A 8 3.81 1.52 13.25
CA ALA A 8 4.36 2.87 13.32
C ALA A 8 5.73 2.96 12.64
N ARG A 9 6.60 1.96 12.84
CA ARG A 9 7.92 1.91 12.20
C ARG A 9 7.84 1.68 10.69
N LEU A 10 6.94 0.83 10.22
CA LEU A 10 6.68 0.65 8.78
C LEU A 10 6.25 1.97 8.13
N ASN A 11 5.37 2.73 8.79
CA ASN A 11 4.99 4.07 8.33
C ASN A 11 6.16 5.05 8.27
N GLN A 12 7.06 5.05 9.28
CA GLN A 12 8.28 5.86 9.27
C GLN A 12 9.21 5.51 8.11
N LEU A 13 9.30 4.22 7.76
CA LEU A 13 10.07 3.70 6.63
C LEU A 13 9.39 3.90 5.27
N ARG A 14 8.22 4.56 5.23
CA ARG A 14 7.40 4.74 4.03
C ARG A 14 6.94 3.42 3.38
N LEU A 15 6.79 2.38 4.19
CA LEU A 15 6.23 1.07 3.82
C LEU A 15 4.75 1.01 4.19
N HIS A 16 3.97 1.93 3.61
CA HIS A 16 2.58 2.16 4.01
C HIS A 16 1.65 0.99 3.66
N GLY A 17 1.86 0.34 2.51
CA GLY A 17 1.12 -0.86 2.14
C GLY A 17 1.43 -2.02 3.08
N MET A 18 2.70 -2.21 3.46
CA MET A 18 3.03 -3.23 4.47
C MET A 18 2.34 -2.96 5.81
N ALA A 19 2.29 -1.69 6.23
CA ALA A 19 1.65 -1.30 7.48
C ALA A 19 0.14 -1.59 7.48
N GLU A 20 -0.52 -1.29 6.37
CA GLU A 20 -1.94 -1.57 6.14
C GLU A 20 -2.22 -3.07 6.12
N ALA A 21 -1.49 -3.83 5.29
CA ALA A 21 -1.65 -5.29 5.20
C ALA A 21 -1.43 -5.99 6.55
N LEU A 22 -0.40 -5.60 7.30
CA LEU A 22 -0.12 -6.14 8.63
C LEU A 22 -1.23 -5.80 9.64
N SER A 23 -1.85 -4.62 9.54
CA SER A 23 -2.98 -4.25 10.42
C SER A 23 -4.26 -5.04 10.14
N ASN A 24 -4.43 -5.55 8.92
CA ASN A 24 -5.64 -6.26 8.47
C ASN A 24 -5.60 -7.77 8.76
N GLN A 25 -4.41 -8.38 8.86
CA GLN A 25 -4.27 -9.83 9.11
C GLN A 25 -4.90 -10.35 10.40
N PRO A 26 -4.78 -9.69 11.58
CA PRO A 26 -5.26 -10.25 12.84
C PRO A 26 -6.78 -10.46 12.91
N GLY A 27 -7.54 -9.72 12.09
CA GLY A 27 -9.00 -9.77 12.05
C GLY A 27 -9.57 -10.74 11.02
N ASN A 28 -8.74 -11.33 10.16
CA ASN A 28 -9.21 -12.23 9.11
C ASN A 28 -8.72 -13.68 9.35
N PRO A 29 -9.65 -14.63 9.58
CA PRO A 29 -9.33 -16.04 9.85
C PRO A 29 -8.60 -16.73 8.71
N ASP A 30 -8.75 -16.27 7.46
CA ASP A 30 -8.06 -16.85 6.29
C ASP A 30 -6.53 -16.80 6.43
N TYR A 31 -6.01 -15.82 7.18
CA TYR A 31 -4.56 -15.70 7.42
C TYR A 31 -4.06 -16.63 8.53
N GLN A 32 -4.94 -17.22 9.35
CA GLN A 32 -4.53 -18.11 10.44
C GLN A 32 -4.09 -19.49 9.91
N GLU A 33 -4.62 -19.90 8.76
CA GLU A 33 -4.24 -21.16 8.09
C GLU A 33 -2.92 -21.06 7.31
N LEU A 34 -2.44 -19.84 7.06
CA LEU A 34 -1.20 -19.59 6.33
C LEU A 34 0.02 -19.61 7.25
N SER A 35 1.14 -20.09 6.69
CA SER A 35 2.46 -19.98 7.30
C SER A 35 2.89 -18.52 7.46
N PHE A 36 3.92 -18.30 8.28
CA PHE A 36 4.48 -16.97 8.44
C PHE A 36 5.05 -16.42 7.12
N GLU A 37 5.73 -17.27 6.35
CA GLU A 37 6.37 -16.93 5.07
C GLU A 37 5.32 -16.53 4.03
N GLU A 38 4.20 -17.25 3.94
CA GLU A 38 3.08 -16.89 3.06
C GLU A 38 2.47 -15.54 3.46
N ARG A 39 2.18 -15.35 4.75
CA ARG A 39 1.66 -14.06 5.25
C ARG A 39 2.62 -12.91 4.97
N LEU A 40 3.92 -13.13 5.13
CA LEU A 40 4.95 -12.13 4.85
C LEU A 40 5.01 -11.82 3.36
N GLY A 41 4.98 -12.85 2.50
CA GLY A 41 4.92 -12.69 1.05
C GLY A 41 3.75 -11.80 0.62
N MET A 42 2.56 -12.08 1.13
CA MET A 42 1.37 -11.27 0.85
C MET A 42 1.51 -9.80 1.29
N ILE A 43 2.12 -9.54 2.45
CA ILE A 43 2.38 -8.17 2.93
C ILE A 43 3.35 -7.44 1.99
N VAL A 44 4.40 -8.12 1.53
CA VAL A 44 5.40 -7.56 0.61
C VAL A 44 4.77 -7.27 -0.76
N ASP A 45 3.97 -8.19 -1.29
CA ASP A 45 3.27 -8.03 -2.57
C ASP A 45 2.27 -6.87 -2.53
N PHE A 46 1.58 -6.71 -1.39
CA PHE A 46 0.68 -5.58 -1.19
C PHE A 46 1.43 -4.25 -1.22
N GLU A 47 2.59 -4.15 -0.56
CA GLU A 47 3.44 -2.96 -0.64
C GLU A 47 3.94 -2.67 -2.05
N HIS A 48 4.34 -3.72 -2.78
CA HIS A 48 4.77 -3.59 -4.17
C HIS A 48 3.65 -2.98 -5.02
N THR A 49 2.46 -3.56 -4.94
CA THR A 49 1.25 -3.11 -5.64
C THR A 49 0.85 -1.70 -5.23
N TYR A 50 0.90 -1.38 -3.93
CA TYR A 50 0.63 -0.05 -3.41
C TYR A 50 1.55 1.02 -4.03
N ARG A 51 2.85 0.73 -4.15
CA ARG A 51 3.81 1.65 -4.80
C ARG A 51 3.55 1.80 -6.29
N GLN A 52 3.25 0.70 -6.98
CA GLN A 52 2.91 0.73 -8.41
C GLN A 52 1.66 1.59 -8.67
N ASN A 53 0.59 1.37 -7.91
CA ASN A 53 -0.65 2.14 -8.00
C ASN A 53 -0.41 3.63 -7.74
N ARG A 54 0.36 3.97 -6.70
CA ARG A 54 0.70 5.37 -6.40
C ARG A 54 1.53 6.02 -7.49
N ARG A 55 2.46 5.28 -8.10
CA ARG A 55 3.22 5.75 -9.27
C ARG A 55 2.30 6.01 -10.45
N MET A 56 1.42 5.06 -10.77
CA MET A 56 0.47 5.17 -11.88
C MET A 56 -0.48 6.36 -11.69
N ALA A 57 -1.06 6.51 -10.50
CA ALA A 57 -1.93 7.65 -10.17
C ALA A 57 -1.22 8.98 -10.39
N ARG A 58 0.04 9.13 -9.94
CA ARG A 58 0.84 10.34 -10.18
C ARG A 58 1.04 10.61 -11.67
N LEU A 59 1.36 9.59 -12.46
CA LEU A 59 1.54 9.72 -13.91
C LEU A 59 0.24 10.16 -14.59
N ILE A 60 -0.90 9.59 -14.20
CA ILE A 60 -2.22 9.99 -14.72
C ILE A 60 -2.52 11.45 -14.38
N THR A 61 -2.32 11.86 -13.11
CA THR A 61 -2.53 13.26 -12.71
C THR A 61 -1.61 14.21 -13.48
N GLN A 62 -0.33 13.87 -13.65
CA GLN A 62 0.60 14.68 -14.42
C GLN A 62 0.24 14.75 -15.91
N ALA A 63 -0.24 13.66 -16.51
CA ALA A 63 -0.70 13.64 -17.89
C ALA A 63 -1.93 14.53 -18.09
N ARG A 64 -2.89 14.49 -17.15
CA ARG A 64 -4.08 15.36 -17.18
C ARG A 64 -3.73 16.85 -17.04
N LEU A 65 -2.71 17.18 -16.26
CA LEU A 65 -2.23 18.57 -16.11
C LEU A 65 -1.49 19.10 -17.35
N LYS A 66 -1.01 18.23 -18.25
CA LYS A 66 -0.34 18.63 -19.50
C LYS A 66 -1.31 18.94 -20.64
N LEU A 67 -2.59 18.55 -20.54
CA LEU A 67 -3.61 18.99 -21.47
C LEU A 67 -3.95 20.44 -21.12
N PRO A 68 -3.73 21.42 -22.01
CA PRO A 68 -4.11 22.80 -21.74
C PRO A 68 -5.60 22.84 -21.44
N ALA A 69 -5.98 23.43 -20.31
CA ALA A 69 -7.36 23.83 -20.07
C ALA A 69 -7.68 24.94 -21.07
N CYS A 70 -8.21 24.60 -22.24
CA CYS A 70 -8.84 25.58 -23.10
C CYS A 70 -10.07 26.10 -22.36
N MET A 71 -10.14 27.41 -22.13
CA MET A 71 -11.45 28.05 -21.98
C MET A 71 -12.11 27.96 -23.37
N GLU A 72 -13.23 27.25 -23.45
CA GLU A 72 -14.13 27.40 -24.60
C GLU A 72 -14.74 28.79 -24.51
N ASP A 73 -14.54 29.60 -25.56
CA ASP A 73 -15.20 30.89 -25.80
C ASP A 73 -16.67 30.67 -26.19
#